data_AF-A0A951A885-F1
#
_entry.id   AF-A0A951A885-F1
#
_cell.length_a   1.000
_cell.length_b   1.000
_cell.length_c   1.000
_cell.angle_alpha   90.00
_cell.angle_beta   90.00
_cell.angle_gamma   90.00
#
_symmetry.space_group_name_H-M   'P 1'
#
loop_
_entity.id
_entity.type
_entity.pdbx_description
1 polymer ?
#
loop_
_entity_poly.entity_id
_entity_poly.type
_entity_poly.pdbx_seq_one_letter_code
_entity_poly.pdbx_strand_id
1 'polypeptide(L)' 'MGRIVMAGFCLALSVSPALAQARDTIQKLNAEWMTAFNKGDAAHLADMYAPDAYVMPAGAEMAKGHKAIETVWSNLTK' A
#
# COMPACT_ATOMS: atom_id res chain seq x y z
N MET A 1 -10.37 -38.34 17.30
CA MET A 1 -9.06 -37.80 16.88
C MET A 1 -9.08 -37.25 15.46
N GLY A 2 -9.61 -37.94 14.44
CA GLY A 2 -9.58 -37.47 13.04
C GLY A 2 -10.27 -36.12 12.73
N ARG A 3 -11.32 -35.75 13.48
CA ARG A 3 -12.06 -34.49 13.25
C ARG A 3 -11.28 -33.23 13.67
N ILE A 4 -10.40 -33.35 14.68
CA ILE A 4 -9.54 -32.25 15.16
C ILE A 4 -8.34 -32.08 14.23
N VAL A 5 -7.79 -33.20 13.72
CA VAL A 5 -6.69 -33.19 12.75
C VAL A 5 -7.10 -32.54 11.42
N MET A 6 -8.34 -32.78 10.95
CA MET A 6 -8.85 -32.18 9.71
C MET A 6 -9.08 -30.66 9.83
N ALA A 7 -9.56 -30.18 10.98
CA ALA A 7 -9.76 -28.75 11.23
C ALA A 7 -8.42 -27.97 11.29
N GLY A 8 -7.38 -28.57 11.88
CA GLY A 8 -6.03 -27.98 11.89
C GLY A 8 -5.37 -27.95 10.51
N PHE A 9 -5.64 -28.94 9.66
CA PHE A 9 -5.14 -28.97 8.28
C PHE A 9 -5.80 -27.92 7.38
N CYS A 10 -7.11 -27.66 7.54
CA CYS A 10 -7.80 -26.61 6.79
C CYS A 10 -7.32 -25.19 7.15
N LEU A 11 -6.98 -24.92 8.42
CA LEU A 11 -6.47 -23.60 8.84
C LEU A 11 -5.08 -23.28 8.28
N ALA A 12 -4.24 -24.30 8.08
CA ALA A 12 -2.89 -24.15 7.54
C ALA A 12 -2.88 -23.83 6.04
N LEU A 13 -3.87 -24.33 5.28
CA LEU A 13 -3.98 -24.11 3.83
C LEU A 13 -4.56 -22.73 3.45
N SER A 14 -5.21 -22.03 4.39
CA SER A 14 -5.79 -20.70 4.15
C SER A 14 -4.80 -19.52 4.25
N VAL A 15 -3.57 -19.74 4.74
CA VAL A 15 -2.57 -18.66 4.90
C VAL A 15 -1.85 -18.33 3.58
N SER A 16 -1.66 -19.33 2.70
CA SER A 16 -0.91 -19.17 1.45
C SER A 16 -1.59 -18.27 0.40
N PRO A 17 -2.91 -18.31 0.18
CA PRO A 17 -3.57 -17.46 -0.82
C PRO A 17 -3.48 -15.96 -0.49
N ALA A 18 -3.62 -15.60 0.79
CA ALA A 18 -3.56 -14.21 1.24
C ALA A 18 -2.20 -13.56 0.96
N LEU A 19 -1.11 -14.32 1.12
CA LEU A 19 0.26 -13.85 0.82
C LEU A 19 0.49 -13.66 -0.68
N ALA A 20 0.00 -14.57 -1.52
CA ALA A 20 0.13 -14.47 -2.97
C ALA A 20 -0.66 -13.29 -3.54
N GLN A 21 -1.90 -13.09 -3.07
CA GLN A 21 -2.75 -11.97 -3.50
C GLN A 21 -2.18 -10.60 -3.09
N ALA A 22 -1.52 -10.52 -1.93
CA ALA A 22 -0.88 -9.29 -1.49
C ALA A 22 0.24 -8.84 -2.44
N ARG A 23 1.05 -9.77 -2.96
CA ARG A 23 2.15 -9.45 -3.88
C ARG A 23 1.64 -8.83 -5.17
N ASP A 24 0.70 -9.48 -5.84
CA ASP A 24 0.18 -9.02 -7.13
C ASP A 24 -0.53 -7.67 -6.98
N THR A 25 -1.27 -7.50 -5.88
CA THR A 25 -1.92 -6.22 -5.54
C THR A 25 -0.90 -5.10 -5.33
N ILE A 26 0.16 -5.34 -4.56
CA ILE A 26 1.25 -4.36 -4.33
C ILE A 26 1.94 -4.00 -5.65
N GLN A 27 2.19 -4.97 -6.53
CA GLN A 27 2.79 -4.72 -7.84
C GLN A 27 1.91 -3.82 -8.71
N LYS A 28 0.59 -4.06 -8.73
CA LYS A 28 -0.36 -3.22 -9.44
C LYS A 28 -0.38 -1.79 -8.88
N LEU A 29 -0.46 -1.65 -7.55
CA LEU A 29 -0.41 -0.35 -6.88
C LEU A 29 0.91 0.38 -7.18
N ASN A 30 2.05 -0.30 -7.22
CA ASN A 30 3.31 0.34 -7.60
C ASN A 30 3.30 0.86 -9.04
N ALA A 31 2.71 0.12 -9.98
CA ALA A 31 2.59 0.57 -11.37
C ALA A 31 1.69 1.81 -11.52
N GLU A 32 0.57 1.84 -10.79
CA GLU A 32 -0.32 2.99 -10.70
C GLU A 32 0.37 4.20 -10.05
N TRP A 33 1.09 3.98 -8.94
CA TRP A 33 1.87 5.01 -8.26
C TRP A 33 2.92 5.63 -9.19
N MET A 34 3.69 4.82 -9.92
CA MET A 34 4.67 5.31 -10.90
C MET A 34 4.00 6.13 -12.02
N THR A 35 2.82 5.69 -12.47
CA THR A 35 2.05 6.41 -13.49
C THR A 35 1.59 7.77 -12.99
N ALA A 36 1.06 7.85 -11.77
CA ALA A 36 0.61 9.09 -11.14
C ALA A 36 1.80 10.05 -10.91
N PHE A 37 2.92 9.53 -10.38
CA PHE A 37 4.14 10.28 -10.15
C PHE A 37 4.69 10.90 -11.43
N ASN A 38 4.84 10.10 -12.49
CA ASN A 38 5.35 10.57 -13.78
C ASN A 38 4.45 11.61 -14.46
N LYS A 39 3.16 11.66 -14.10
CA LYS A 39 2.19 12.64 -14.61
C LYS A 39 2.12 13.92 -13.77
N GLY A 40 2.77 13.97 -12.61
CA GLY A 40 2.59 15.07 -11.68
C GLY A 40 1.28 15.04 -10.89
N ASP A 41 0.58 13.90 -10.85
CA ASP A 41 -0.75 13.79 -10.24
C ASP A 41 -0.65 13.54 -8.72
N ALA A 42 -0.35 14.61 -7.99
CA ALA A 42 -0.17 14.56 -6.54
C ALA A 42 -1.44 14.19 -5.76
N ALA A 43 -2.62 14.58 -6.26
CA ALA A 43 -3.91 14.24 -5.65
C ALA A 43 -4.15 12.73 -5.74
N HIS A 44 -3.97 12.15 -6.94
CA HIS A 44 -4.10 10.71 -7.10
C HIS A 44 -3.07 9.94 -6.27
N LEU A 45 -1.82 10.42 -6.20
CA LEU A 45 -0.81 9.83 -5.32
C LEU A 45 -1.25 9.82 -3.85
N ALA A 46 -1.87 10.90 -3.35
CA ALA A 46 -2.35 10.96 -1.96
C ALA A 46 -3.52 10.00 -1.68
N ASP A 47 -4.41 9.78 -2.66
CA ASP A 47 -5.53 8.83 -2.56
C ASP A 47 -5.08 7.37 -2.43
N MET A 48 -3.85 7.04 -2.84
CA MET A 48 -3.29 5.69 -2.70
C MET A 48 -2.84 5.36 -1.27
N TYR A 49 -2.81 6.34 -0.36
CA TYR A 49 -2.43 6.16 1.03
C TYR A 49 -3.65 5.99 1.93
N ALA A 50 -3.49 5.23 3.02
CA ALA A 50 -4.49 5.19 4.07
C ALA A 50 -4.71 6.59 4.68
N PRO A 51 -5.92 6.92 5.17
CA PRO A 51 -6.26 8.27 5.66
C PRO A 51 -5.33 8.83 6.75
N ASP A 52 -4.73 7.95 7.56
CA ASP A 52 -3.83 8.27 8.67
C ASP A 52 -2.37 7.87 8.42
N ALA A 53 -2.03 7.54 7.17
CA ALA A 53 -0.69 7.12 6.78
C ALA A 53 0.36 8.19 7.08
N TYR A 54 1.61 7.73 7.16
CA TYR A 54 2.79 8.58 7.25
C TYR A 54 3.66 8.42 6.00
N VAL A 55 4.19 9.52 5.50
CA VAL A 55 5.23 9.55 4.47
C VAL A 55 6.44 10.28 5.02
N MET A 56 7.62 9.69 4.84
CA MET A 56 8.90 10.27 5.27
C MET A 56 9.75 10.58 4.03
N PRO A 57 9.69 11.82 3.50
CA PRO A 57 10.53 12.23 2.39
C PRO A 57 11.98 12.36 2.85
N ALA A 58 12.94 12.10 1.95
CA ALA A 58 14.35 12.22 2.27
C ALA A 58 14.70 13.68 2.67
N GLY A 59 15.25 13.87 3.86
CA GLY A 59 15.70 15.18 4.35
C GLY A 59 14.58 16.16 4.75
N ALA A 60 13.33 15.73 4.80
CA ALA A 60 12.19 16.55 5.21
C ALA A 60 11.49 15.97 6.44
N GLU A 61 10.60 16.77 7.05
CA GLU A 61 9.73 16.29 8.11
C GLU A 61 8.76 15.22 7.61
N MET A 62 8.39 14.31 8.51
CA MET A 62 7.41 13.28 8.23
C MET A 62 6.01 13.88 8.09
N ALA A 63 5.34 13.60 6.97
CA ALA A 63 3.97 14.01 6.69
C ALA A 63 2.99 12.98 7.22
N LYS A 64 1.88 13.43 7.83
CA LYS A 64 0.78 12.58 8.30
C LYS A 64 -0.54 12.95 7.65
N GLY A 65 -1.22 11.93 7.12
CA GLY A 65 -2.56 12.04 6.58
C GLY A 65 -2.62 12.70 5.20
N HIS A 66 -3.77 12.53 4.56
CA HIS A 66 -3.97 12.80 3.13
C HIS A 66 -3.43 14.17 2.67
N LYS A 67 -3.89 15.28 3.28
CA LYS A 67 -3.49 16.64 2.89
C LYS A 67 -1.98 16.90 2.98
N ALA A 68 -1.32 16.38 4.01
CA ALA A 68 0.12 16.55 4.18
C ALA A 68 0.89 15.73 3.14
N ILE A 69 0.40 14.52 2.84
CA ILE A 69 0.97 13.63 1.83
C ILE A 69 0.80 14.23 0.42
N GLU A 70 -0.36 14.77 0.09
CA GLU A 70 -0.59 15.49 -1.17
C GLU A 70 0.39 16.65 -1.34
N THR A 71 0.67 17.39 -0.26
CA THR A 71 1.64 18.49 -0.28
C THR A 71 3.07 17.99 -0.56
N VAL A 72 3.47 16.85 0.01
CA VAL A 72 4.77 16.21 -0.29
C VAL A 72 4.87 15.91 -1.78
N TRP A 73 3.89 15.21 -2.34
CA TRP A 73 3.94 14.82 -3.74
C TRP A 73 3.87 16.02 -4.68
N SER A 74 3.02 17.00 -4.36
CA SER A 74 2.93 18.26 -5.11
C SER A 74 4.27 19.02 -5.19
N ASN A 75 5.17 18.83 -4.23
CA ASN A 75 6.50 19.45 -4.24
C ASN A 75 7.56 18.59 -4.96
N LEU A 76 7.38 17.27 -5.01
CA LEU A 76 8.33 16.33 -5.60
C LEU A 76 8.04 15.97 -7.06
N THR A 77 6.81 16.20 -7.53
CA THR A 77 6.38 15.87 -8.89
C THR A 77 6.19 17.09 -9.81
N LYS A 78 6.63 18.27 -9.36
CA LYS A 78 6.83 19.44 -10.22
C LYS A 78 8.12 19.28 -11.02
#